data_AF-W7L7T0-F1
#
_entry.id   AF-W7L7T0-F1
#
_cell.length_a   1.000
_cell.length_b   1.000
_cell.length_c   1.000
_cell.angle_alpha   90.00
_cell.angle_beta   90.00
_cell.angle_gamma   90.00
#
_symmetry.space_group_name_H-M   'P 1'
#
loop_
_entity.id
_entity.type
_entity.pdbx_description
1 polymer ?
#
loop_
_entity_poly.entity_id
_entity_poly.type
_entity_poly.pdbx_seq_one_letter_code
_entity_poly.pdbx_strand_id
1 'polypeptide(L)'
;MSQIDEIVEKVVKGEISLHEVDNYLEANAAMVARRLALERMTGAKLPSIGSTIIDYAEVKGRNAENVIGGVQVPLGVAGPVRINGDYAKGDFFRPIGYY
;
A
#
# COMPACT_ATOMS: atom_id res chain seq x y z
N MET A 1 -22.43 -13.63 1.61
CA MET A 1 -21.48 -12.50 1.77
C MET A 1 -20.07 -13.07 1.80
N SER A 2 -19.06 -12.33 1.35
CA SER A 2 -17.68 -12.76 1.53
C SER A 2 -17.23 -12.50 2.97
N GLN A 3 -16.21 -13.22 3.45
CA GLN A 3 -15.62 -12.98 4.77
C GLN A 3 -15.13 -11.52 4.91
N ILE A 4 -14.63 -10.91 3.82
CA ILE A 4 -14.25 -9.49 3.80
C ILE A 4 -15.46 -8.60 4.10
N ASP A 5 -16.61 -8.84 3.48
CA ASP A 5 -17.82 -8.02 3.69
C ASP A 5 -18.30 -8.07 5.14
N GLU A 6 -18.22 -9.24 5.78
CA GLU A 6 -18.57 -9.42 7.19
C GLU A 6 -17.64 -8.63 8.12
N ILE A 7 -16.33 -8.68 7.87
CA ILE A 7 -15.37 -7.91 8.66
C ILE A 7 -15.53 -6.41 8.44
N VAL A 8 -15.80 -5.97 7.20
CA VAL A 8 -16.10 -4.57 6.90
C VAL A 8 -17.31 -4.08 7.69
N GLU A 9 -18.41 -4.84 7.72
CA GLU A 9 -19.60 -4.51 8.52
C GLU A 9 -19.27 -4.32 10.01
N LYS A 10 -18.49 -5.25 10.60
CA LYS A 10 -18.10 -5.17 12.02
C LYS A 10 -17.24 -3.96 12.31
N VAL A 11 -16.31 -3.61 11.41
CA VAL A 11 -15.49 -2.40 11.55
C VAL A 11 -16.34 -1.14 11.47
N VAL A 12 -17.27 -1.06 10.51
CA VAL A 12 -18.17 0.10 10.36
C VAL A 12 -19.06 0.29 11.59
N LYS A 13 -19.51 -0.81 12.21
CA LYS A 13 -20.30 -0.79 13.46
C LYS A 13 -19.46 -0.48 14.71
N GLY A 14 -18.13 -0.46 14.61
CA GLY A 14 -17.22 -0.25 15.73
C GLY A 14 -17.03 -1.48 16.63
N GLU A 15 -17.45 -2.67 16.18
CA GLU A 15 -17.29 -3.93 16.93
C GLU A 15 -15.84 -4.45 16.88
N ILE A 16 -15.11 -4.09 15.81
CA ILE A 16 -13.69 -4.41 15.60
C ILE A 16 -12.98 -3.14 15.16
N SER A 17 -11.80 -2.86 15.71
CA SER A 17 -10.99 -1.71 15.28
C SER A 17 -10.14 -2.03 14.04
N LEU A 18 -9.66 -1.00 13.33
CA LEU A 18 -8.89 -1.17 12.09
C LEU A 18 -7.64 -2.06 12.25
N HIS A 19 -6.93 -1.97 13.38
CA HIS A 19 -5.70 -2.75 13.60
C HIS A 19 -5.99 -4.23 13.84
N GLU A 20 -7.13 -4.55 14.46
CA GLU A 20 -7.55 -5.93 14.75
C GLU A 20 -7.97 -6.71 13.50
N VAL A 21 -8.23 -6.05 12.37
CA VAL A 21 -8.60 -6.70 11.10
C VAL A 21 -7.60 -7.78 10.68
N ASP A 22 -6.31 -7.58 10.97
CA ASP A 22 -5.23 -8.53 10.70
C ASP A 22 -5.36 -9.86 11.45
N ASN A 23 -6.20 -9.94 12.48
CA ASN A 23 -6.49 -11.17 13.23
C ASN A 23 -7.57 -12.04 12.55
N TYR A 24 -8.29 -11.48 11.58
CA TYR A 24 -9.44 -12.14 10.93
C TYR A 24 -9.21 -12.41 9.44
N LEU A 25 -8.26 -11.71 8.82
CA LEU A 25 -8.01 -11.76 7.39
C LEU A 25 -6.51 -11.80 7.09
N GLU A 26 -6.15 -12.52 6.03
CA GLU A 26 -4.81 -12.47 5.46
C GLU A 26 -4.44 -11.05 5.02
N ALA A 27 -3.15 -10.74 5.00
CA ALA A 27 -2.63 -9.38 4.84
C ALA A 27 -3.34 -8.57 3.72
N ASN A 28 -3.33 -9.05 2.48
CA ASN A 28 -3.95 -8.34 1.36
C ASN A 28 -5.47 -8.16 1.52
N ALA A 29 -6.17 -9.16 2.09
CA ALA A 29 -7.59 -9.07 2.37
C ALA A 29 -7.88 -8.08 3.51
N ALA A 30 -7.04 -8.04 4.54
CA ALA A 30 -7.14 -7.06 5.64
C ALA A 30 -6.98 -5.63 5.13
N MET A 31 -6.01 -5.38 4.24
CA MET A 31 -5.85 -4.08 3.57
C MET A 31 -7.11 -3.67 2.81
N VAL A 32 -7.68 -4.58 2.02
CA VAL A 32 -8.93 -4.32 1.27
C VAL A 32 -10.08 -4.03 2.23
N ALA A 33 -10.26 -4.83 3.28
CA ALA A 33 -11.32 -4.62 4.27
C ALA A 33 -11.22 -3.26 4.96
N ARG A 34 -10.01 -2.83 5.37
CA ARG A 34 -9.81 -1.49 5.95
C ARG A 34 -10.18 -0.38 4.97
N ARG A 35 -9.74 -0.48 3.71
CA ARG A 35 -10.09 0.51 2.68
C ARG A 35 -11.59 0.61 2.49
N LEU A 36 -12.28 -0.52 2.30
CA LEU A 36 -13.73 -0.55 2.10
C LEU A 36 -14.49 -0.02 3.33
N ALA A 37 -14.03 -0.33 4.54
CA ALA A 37 -14.63 0.22 5.76
C ALA A 37 -14.51 1.75 5.81
N LEU A 38 -13.34 2.31 5.49
CA LEU A 38 -13.15 3.76 5.42
C LEU A 38 -14.01 4.41 4.34
N GLU A 39 -14.12 3.81 3.16
CA GLU A 39 -15.01 4.31 2.10
C GLU A 39 -16.48 4.36 2.57
N ARG A 40 -16.95 3.33 3.30
CA ARG A 40 -18.30 3.31 3.87
C ARG A 40 -18.49 4.34 4.99
N MET A 41 -17.51 4.49 5.88
CA MET A 41 -17.59 5.42 7.02
C MET A 41 -17.54 6.89 6.59
N THR A 42 -16.78 7.20 5.54
CA THR A 42 -16.52 8.57 5.09
C THR A 42 -17.34 8.99 3.88
N GLY A 43 -17.90 8.03 3.13
CA GLY A 43 -18.55 8.28 1.84
C GLY A 43 -17.58 8.59 0.70
N ALA A 44 -16.28 8.66 0.95
CA ALA A 44 -15.26 8.86 -0.07
C ALA A 44 -14.98 7.57 -0.83
N LYS A 45 -14.57 7.68 -2.10
CA LYS A 45 -14.01 6.56 -2.87
C LYS A 45 -12.50 6.69 -2.95
N LEU A 46 -11.79 5.58 -2.80
CA LEU A 46 -10.34 5.45 -2.73
C LEU A 46 -9.77 4.52 -3.82
N PRO A 47 -10.22 4.60 -5.10
CA PRO A 47 -9.80 3.65 -6.13
C PRO A 47 -8.29 3.76 -6.44
N SER A 48 -7.75 4.99 -6.46
CA SER A 48 -6.38 5.27 -6.90
C SER A 48 -5.30 4.65 -6.01
N ILE A 49 -5.55 4.55 -4.70
CA ILE A 49 -4.61 3.92 -3.76
C ILE A 49 -4.79 2.39 -3.71
N GLY A 50 -5.92 1.90 -4.21
CA GLY A 50 -6.25 0.49 -4.17
C GLY A 50 -5.66 -0.35 -5.29
N SER A 51 -5.31 0.29 -6.39
CA SER A 51 -4.57 -0.31 -7.51
C SER A 51 -3.08 -0.33 -7.23
N THR A 52 -2.66 -1.19 -6.29
CA THR A 52 -1.25 -1.37 -5.95
C THR A 52 -0.77 -2.77 -6.34
N ILE A 53 0.48 -2.86 -6.79
CA ILE A 53 1.19 -4.12 -7.04
C ILE A 53 1.98 -4.60 -5.81
N ILE A 54 2.02 -3.79 -4.76
CA ILE A 54 2.75 -4.09 -3.54
C ILE A 54 1.99 -5.20 -2.80
N ASP A 55 2.68 -6.30 -2.52
CA ASP A 55 2.15 -7.35 -1.66
C ASP A 55 2.23 -6.90 -0.20
N TYR A 56 1.08 -6.73 0.45
CA TYR A 56 1.05 -6.31 1.85
C TYR A 56 1.61 -7.40 2.79
N ALA A 57 1.67 -8.67 2.36
CA ALA A 57 2.35 -9.69 3.14
C ALA A 57 3.84 -9.37 3.37
N GLU A 58 4.49 -8.65 2.44
CA GLU A 58 5.90 -8.23 2.58
C GLU A 58 6.07 -6.97 3.44
N VAL A 59 5.02 -6.14 3.54
CA VAL A 59 5.03 -4.85 4.26
C VAL A 59 4.61 -5.01 5.72
N LYS A 60 3.69 -5.94 5.99
CA LYS A 60 3.09 -6.17 7.31
C LYS A 60 4.16 -6.43 8.36
N GLY A 61 4.08 -5.69 9.48
CA GLY A 61 4.99 -5.85 10.62
C GLY A 61 6.42 -5.33 10.40
N ARG A 62 6.67 -4.63 9.29
CA ARG A 62 8.00 -4.09 8.96
C ARG A 62 7.99 -2.60 8.67
N ASN A 63 7.13 -2.17 7.75
CA ASN A 63 7.24 -0.83 7.15
C ASN A 63 6.00 0.05 7.32
N ALA A 64 4.83 -0.53 7.57
CA ALA A 64 3.59 0.21 7.77
C ALA A 64 2.58 -0.56 8.61
N GLU A 65 1.67 0.17 9.24
CA GLU A 65 0.53 -0.33 10.01
C GLU A 65 -0.78 0.14 9.37
N ASN A 66 -1.88 -0.59 9.60
CA ASN A 66 -3.22 -0.22 9.11
C ASN A 66 -3.29 0.13 7.61
N VAL A 67 -2.50 -0.58 6.78
CA VAL A 67 -2.40 -0.25 5.36
C VAL A 67 -3.75 -0.39 4.66
N ILE A 68 -4.07 0.58 3.80
CA ILE A 68 -5.30 0.66 3.01
C ILE A 68 -5.03 0.73 1.49
N GLY A 69 -3.76 0.74 1.09
CA GLY A 69 -3.33 0.92 -0.27
C GLY A 69 -1.90 1.47 -0.35
N GLY A 70 -1.50 1.92 -1.54
CA GLY A 70 -0.22 2.56 -1.80
C GLY A 70 -0.40 3.92 -2.45
N VAL A 71 0.45 4.89 -2.08
CA VAL A 71 0.57 6.15 -2.83
C VAL A 71 1.45 5.93 -4.05
N GLN A 72 1.14 6.60 -5.15
CA GLN A 72 1.94 6.58 -6.35
C GLN A 72 2.84 7.82 -6.36
N VAL A 73 4.16 7.60 -6.43
CA VAL A 73 5.15 8.68 -6.49
C VAL A 73 5.69 8.76 -7.93
N PRO A 74 5.60 9.93 -8.60
CA PRO A 74 6.20 10.11 -9.91
C PRO A 74 7.70 9.81 -9.89
N LEU A 75 8.15 8.99 -10.83
CA LEU A 75 9.54 8.59 -10.96
C LEU A 75 10.06 9.07 -12.31
N GLY A 76 11.11 9.89 -12.28
CA GLY A 76 11.87 10.28 -13.46
C GLY A 76 13.13 9.43 -13.64
N VAL A 77 13.84 9.66 -14.73
CA VAL A 77 15.15 9.06 -15.00
C VAL A 77 16.09 10.13 -15.52
N ALA A 78 17.34 10.12 -15.04
CA ALA A 78 18.42 10.92 -15.60
C ALA A 78 19.51 10.01 -16.17
N GLY A 79 19.94 10.29 -17.40
CA GLY A 79 21.08 9.61 -18.00
C GLY A 79 21.05 9.59 -19.54
N PRO A 80 22.04 8.91 -20.14
CA PRO A 80 23.12 8.22 -19.45
C PRO A 80 24.10 9.22 -18.78
N VAL A 81 24.62 8.85 -17.60
CA VAL A 81 25.73 9.53 -16.94
C VAL A 81 26.93 8.60 -16.96
N ARG A 82 28.02 9.04 -17.60
CA ARG A 82 29.30 8.31 -17.58
C ARG A 82 29.94 8.44 -16.21
N ILE A 83 30.12 7.31 -15.52
CA ILE A 83 30.85 7.22 -14.25
C ILE A 83 32.21 6.57 -14.51
N ASN A 84 33.27 7.17 -13.98
CA ASN A 84 34.63 6.64 -13.98
C ASN A 84 35.20 6.65 -12.54
N GLY A 85 34.55 5.93 -11.63
CA GLY A 85 34.93 5.87 -10.21
C GLY A 85 35.64 4.57 -9.83
N ASP A 86 36.05 4.49 -8.56
CA ASP A 86 36.75 3.30 -8.03
C ASP A 86 35.81 2.09 -7.90
N TYR A 87 34.53 2.34 -7.60
CA TYR A 87 33.52 1.31 -7.34
C TYR A 87 32.50 1.11 -8.47
N ALA A 88 32.44 2.05 -9.43
CA ALA A 88 31.53 1.97 -10.58
C ALA A 88 32.17 2.62 -11.80
N LYS A 89 32.16 1.92 -12.93
CA LYS A 89 32.63 2.42 -14.24
C LYS A 89 31.64 2.03 -15.33
N GLY A 90 31.18 3.00 -16.13
CA GLY A 90 30.21 2.77 -17.19
C GLY A 90 29.19 3.90 -17.36
N ASP A 91 28.24 3.72 -18.26
CA ASP A 91 27.11 4.63 -18.47
C ASP A 91 25.90 4.15 -17.66
N PHE A 92 25.36 5.03 -16.81
CA PHE A 92 24.25 4.69 -15.92
C PHE A 92 23.03 5.58 -16.15
N PHE A 93 21.85 4.97 -16.04
CA PHE A 93 20.58 5.69 -15.89
C PHE A 93 20.16 5.64 -14.44
N ARG A 94 19.95 6.80 -13.83
CA ARG A 94 19.56 6.93 -12.42
C ARG A 94 18.07 7.22 -12.32
N PRO A 95 17.27 6.36 -11.67
CA PRO A 95 15.91 6.70 -11.27
C PRO A 95 15.93 7.86 -10.25
N ILE A 96 15.01 8.81 -10.41
CA ILE A 96 14.88 9.97 -9.53
C ILE A 96 13.43 10.05 -9.08
N GLY A 97 13.20 9.84 -7.78
CA GLY A 97 11.91 10.12 -7.16
C GLY A 97 11.78 11.61 -6.86
N TYR A 98 10.60 12.16 -7.11
CA TYR A 98 10.23 13.51 -6.67
C TYR A 98 9.20 13.34 -5.56
N TYR A 99 9.59 13.68 -4.33
CA TYR A 99 8.74 13.65 -3.14
C TYR A 99 8.85 14.96 -2.37
#